data_AF-A0A497UPU4-F1
#
_entry.id   AF-A0A497UPU4-F1
#
_cell.length_a   1.000
_cell.length_b   1.000
_cell.length_c   1.000
_cell.angle_alpha   90.00
_cell.angle_beta   90.00
_cell.angle_gamma   90.00
#
_symmetry.space_group_name_H-M   'P 1'
#
loop_
_entity.id
_entity.type
_entity.pdbx_description
1 polymer ?
#
loop_
_entity_poly.entity_id
_entity_poly.type
_entity_poly.pdbx_seq_one_letter_code
_entity_poly.pdbx_strand_id
1 'polypeptide(L)'
;MNSYYLIFNTSDTIVSAPDLEQAYSKYSELQINDSLKESIKKRIDSKKDFEISVSELKLIAPSFEKRIEELLKHPFKEKLRLKYPEQYGSQPFVYNGTTYYLYHKGREFYIDGLIYKVLYFKKLVEEYRCK
;
A
#
# COMPACT_ATOMS: atom_id res chain seq x y z
N MET A 1 -20.66 20.95 -6.35
CA MET A 1 -19.44 20.12 -6.32
C MET A 1 -19.73 18.94 -5.41
N ASN A 2 -19.60 17.70 -5.90
CA ASN A 2 -19.73 16.54 -5.03
C ASN A 2 -18.48 16.47 -4.15
N SER A 3 -18.66 16.48 -2.84
CA SER A 3 -17.57 16.31 -1.88
C SER A 3 -17.09 14.87 -1.94
N TYR A 4 -15.94 14.62 -2.57
CA TYR A 4 -15.30 13.30 -2.57
C TYR A 4 -14.47 13.16 -1.29
N TYR A 5 -14.69 12.07 -0.54
CA TYR A 5 -13.83 11.73 0.57
C TYR A 5 -12.62 10.96 0.04
N LEU A 6 -11.42 11.53 0.19
CA LEU A 6 -10.18 10.90 -0.24
C LEU A 6 -9.66 10.01 0.89
N ILE A 7 -9.73 8.70 0.69
CA ILE A 7 -9.19 7.72 1.62
C ILE A 7 -7.86 7.25 1.07
N PHE A 8 -6.81 7.49 1.84
CA PHE A 8 -5.54 6.84 1.61
C PHE A 8 -5.68 5.35 1.88
N ASN A 9 -5.58 4.56 0.82
CA ASN A 9 -5.46 3.12 0.90
C ASN A 9 -4.01 2.70 0.68
N THR A 10 -3.46 1.92 1.62
CA THR A 10 -2.14 1.29 1.48
C THR A 10 -2.11 0.20 0.39
N SER A 11 -3.27 -0.12 -0.19
CA SER A 11 -3.50 -1.06 -1.30
C SER A 11 -3.45 -0.41 -2.69
N ASP A 12 -2.72 0.69 -2.85
CA ASP A 12 -2.38 1.24 -4.18
C ASP A 12 -3.60 1.70 -5.02
N THR A 13 -4.63 2.19 -4.35
CA THR A 13 -5.73 2.89 -5.02
C THR A 13 -5.98 4.19 -4.30
N ILE A 14 -6.04 5.31 -5.04
CA ILE A 14 -6.69 6.51 -4.54
C ILE A 14 -8.16 6.14 -4.47
N VAL A 15 -8.56 5.79 -3.26
CA VAL A 15 -9.92 5.39 -2.99
C VAL A 15 -10.67 6.67 -2.69
N SER A 16 -11.37 7.20 -3.69
CA SER A 16 -12.43 8.15 -3.45
C SER A 16 -13.72 7.40 -3.14
N ALA A 17 -14.50 7.96 -2.23
CA ALA A 17 -15.86 7.54 -1.98
C ALA A 17 -16.82 8.69 -2.31
N PRO A 18 -17.92 8.42 -3.02
CA PRO A 18 -18.92 9.44 -3.32
C PRO A 18 -19.73 9.86 -2.08
N ASP A 19 -19.68 9.04 -1.02
CA ASP A 19 -20.38 9.26 0.24
C ASP A 19 -19.59 8.71 1.44
N LEU A 20 -20.04 9.07 2.65
CA LEU A 20 -19.42 8.71 3.93
C LEU A 20 -19.50 7.21 4.25
N GLU A 21 -20.54 6.52 3.79
CA GLU A 21 -20.74 5.10 4.11
C GLU A 21 -19.75 4.23 3.34
N GLN A 22 -19.62 4.49 2.03
CA GLN A 22 -18.58 3.89 1.20
C GLN A 22 -17.19 4.31 1.66
N ALA A 23 -17.04 5.53 2.18
CA ALA A 23 -15.79 5.95 2.79
C ALA A 23 -15.45 5.04 4.00
N TYR A 24 -16.41 4.82 4.90
CA TYR A 24 -16.22 3.99 6.08
C TYR A 24 -15.93 2.53 5.77
N SER A 25 -16.65 1.94 4.83
CA SER A 25 -16.41 0.57 4.40
C SER A 25 -14.97 0.39 3.92
N LYS A 26 -14.50 1.24 3.00
CA LYS A 26 -13.15 1.12 2.44
C LYS A 26 -12.06 1.46 3.45
N TYR A 27 -12.33 2.40 4.34
CA TYR A 27 -11.45 2.74 5.46
C TYR A 27 -11.28 1.59 6.46
N SER A 28 -12.36 0.86 6.76
CA SER A 28 -12.34 -0.24 7.74
C SER A 28 -11.40 -1.38 7.32
N GLU A 29 -11.19 -1.56 6.02
CA GLU A 29 -10.32 -2.58 5.42
C GLU A 29 -8.82 -2.27 5.55
N LEU A 30 -8.45 -1.05 5.94
CA LEU A 30 -7.03 -0.68 6.09
C LEU A 30 -6.35 -1.55 7.15
N GLN A 31 -5.17 -2.08 6.86
CA GLN A 31 -4.39 -2.87 7.81
C GLN A 31 -3.52 -1.96 8.70
N ILE A 32 -4.15 -1.01 9.39
CA ILE A 32 -3.50 -0.06 10.31
C ILE A 32 -4.01 -0.26 11.75
N ASN A 33 -3.24 0.21 12.73
CA ASN A 33 -3.58 0.13 14.16
C ASN A 33 -4.98 0.73 14.45
N ASP A 34 -5.74 0.11 15.35
CA ASP A 34 -7.13 0.50 15.66
C ASP A 34 -7.27 1.90 16.27
N SER A 35 -6.30 2.37 17.06
CA SER A 35 -6.28 3.75 17.59
C SER A 35 -6.10 4.77 16.46
N LEU A 36 -5.22 4.48 15.50
CA LEU A 36 -5.10 5.28 14.29
C LEU A 36 -6.38 5.19 13.44
N LYS A 37 -7.04 4.01 13.44
CA LYS A 37 -8.35 3.85 12.80
C LYS A 37 -9.46 4.67 13.47
N GLU A 38 -9.44 4.84 14.78
CA GLU A 38 -10.44 5.69 15.42
C GLU A 38 -10.12 7.18 15.23
N SER A 39 -8.84 7.55 15.22
CA SER A 39 -8.37 8.92 14.98
C SER A 39 -8.79 9.44 13.60
N ILE A 40 -8.47 8.71 12.53
CA ILE A 40 -8.79 9.17 11.15
C ILE A 40 -10.30 9.13 10.91
N LYS A 41 -11.04 8.15 11.48
CA LYS A 41 -12.51 8.11 11.44
C LYS A 41 -13.13 9.40 12.01
N LYS A 42 -12.72 9.81 13.20
CA LYS A 42 -13.19 11.07 13.82
C LYS A 42 -12.86 12.30 12.97
N ARG A 43 -11.73 12.32 12.28
CA ARG A 43 -11.37 13.41 11.35
C ARG A 43 -12.23 13.41 10.10
N ILE A 44 -12.55 12.24 9.54
CA ILE A 44 -13.50 12.09 8.42
C ILE A 44 -14.89 12.59 8.84
N ASP A 45 -15.39 12.18 10.02
CA ASP A 45 -16.66 12.66 10.58
C ASP A 45 -16.72 14.19 10.72
N SER A 46 -15.57 14.83 10.95
CA SER A 46 -15.49 16.30 11.09
C SER A 46 -15.73 17.08 9.79
N LYS A 47 -15.74 16.39 8.62
CA LYS A 47 -15.93 16.98 7.27
C LYS A 47 -15.00 18.17 6.96
N LYS A 48 -13.84 18.23 7.60
CA LYS A 48 -12.78 19.23 7.36
C LYS A 48 -11.59 18.57 6.71
N ASP A 49 -10.82 19.35 5.96
CA ASP A 49 -9.52 18.92 5.48
C ASP A 49 -8.62 18.59 6.67
N PHE A 50 -7.88 17.49 6.57
CA PHE A 50 -6.92 17.07 7.59
C PHE A 50 -5.68 16.50 6.94
N GLU A 51 -4.56 16.68 7.63
CA GLU A 51 -3.28 16.09 7.27
C GLU A 51 -3.01 14.87 8.16
N ILE A 52 -2.29 13.90 7.61
CA ILE A 52 -1.71 12.80 8.39
C ILE A 52 -0.33 13.27 8.83
N SER A 53 -0.11 13.33 10.14
CA SER A 53 1.20 13.73 10.67
C SER A 53 2.29 12.70 10.36
N VAL A 54 3.55 13.13 10.34
CA VAL A 54 4.71 12.22 10.20
C VAL A 54 4.69 11.13 11.29
N SER A 55 4.26 11.47 12.50
CA SER A 55 4.08 10.55 13.62
C SER A 55 3.08 9.42 13.29
N GLU A 56 1.98 9.76 12.62
CA GLU A 56 0.97 8.80 12.21
C GLU A 56 1.46 7.95 11.04
N LEU A 57 2.19 8.52 10.08
CA LEU A 57 2.85 7.76 9.01
C LEU A 57 3.84 6.73 9.56
N LYS A 58 4.57 7.05 10.64
CA LYS A 58 5.47 6.10 11.34
C LYS A 58 4.72 4.88 11.89
N LEU A 59 3.47 5.04 12.32
CA LEU A 59 2.65 3.93 12.81
C LEU A 59 2.18 3.02 11.67
N ILE A 60 2.10 3.54 10.45
CA ILE A 60 1.70 2.78 9.26
C ILE A 60 2.90 2.03 8.66
N ALA A 61 4.14 2.50 8.86
CA ALA A 61 5.33 1.90 8.26
C ALA A 61 5.46 0.37 8.45
N PRO A 62 5.20 -0.21 9.65
CA PRO A 62 5.24 -1.67 9.83
C PRO A 62 4.17 -2.43 9.02
N SER A 63 3.07 -1.78 8.65
CA SER A 63 2.03 -2.39 7.80
C SER A 63 2.50 -2.58 6.36
N PHE A 64 3.40 -1.72 5.85
CA PHE A 64 3.98 -1.89 4.53
C PHE A 64 4.85 -3.13 4.42
N GLU A 65 5.65 -3.42 5.46
CA GLU A 65 6.48 -4.63 5.50
C GLU A 65 5.61 -5.89 5.48
N LYS A 66 4.59 -5.95 6.35
CA LYS A 66 3.62 -7.05 6.36
C LYS A 66 2.96 -7.23 4.99
N ARG A 67 2.57 -6.12 4.35
CA ARG A 67 1.95 -6.17 3.04
C ARG A 67 2.90 -6.70 1.96
N ILE A 68 4.17 -6.30 1.98
CA ILE A 68 5.19 -6.84 1.07
C ILE A 68 5.36 -8.34 1.31
N GLU A 69 5.47 -8.79 2.56
CA GLU A 69 5.59 -10.22 2.90
C GLU A 69 4.40 -11.05 2.41
N GLU A 70 3.18 -10.55 2.56
CA GLU A 70 1.97 -11.21 2.04
C GLU A 70 2.00 -11.33 0.52
N LEU A 71 2.34 -10.24 -0.19
CA LEU A 71 2.38 -10.22 -1.64
C LEU A 71 3.50 -11.11 -2.20
N LEU A 72 4.64 -11.22 -1.50
CA LEU A 72 5.74 -12.11 -1.87
C LEU A 72 5.36 -13.59 -1.77
N LYS A 73 4.45 -13.95 -0.85
CA LYS A 73 3.94 -15.32 -0.67
C LYS A 73 2.83 -15.70 -1.65
N HIS A 74 2.41 -14.78 -2.53
CA HIS A 74 1.28 -15.02 -3.42
C HIS A 74 1.58 -16.19 -4.38
N PRO A 75 0.73 -17.24 -4.43
CA PRO A 75 1.01 -18.49 -5.18
C PRO A 75 1.15 -18.29 -6.70
N PHE A 76 0.67 -17.15 -7.20
CA PHE A 76 0.74 -16.79 -8.61
C PHE A 76 2.16 -16.38 -9.06
N LYS A 77 3.03 -15.93 -8.14
CA LYS A 77 4.38 -15.48 -8.49
C LYS A 77 5.25 -16.60 -9.07
N GLU A 78 5.16 -17.79 -8.49
CA GLU A 78 5.94 -18.94 -8.96
C GLU A 78 5.50 -19.37 -10.37
N LYS A 79 4.19 -19.34 -10.64
CA LYS A 79 3.64 -19.60 -11.98
C LYS A 79 4.11 -18.56 -13.00
N LEU A 80 4.13 -17.28 -12.63
CA LEU A 80 4.62 -16.21 -13.50
C LEU A 80 6.12 -16.34 -13.77
N ARG A 81 6.93 -16.71 -12.77
CA ARG A 81 8.37 -16.94 -12.91
C ARG A 81 8.68 -18.04 -13.93
N LEU A 82 7.96 -19.16 -13.85
CA LEU A 82 8.10 -20.25 -14.81
C LEU A 82 7.64 -19.86 -16.23
N LYS A 83 6.63 -18.99 -16.33
CA LYS A 83 6.07 -18.55 -17.62
C LYS A 83 6.91 -17.45 -18.31
N TYR A 84 7.60 -16.61 -17.53
CA TYR A 84 8.33 -15.42 -18.01
C TYR A 84 9.76 -15.35 -17.44
N PRO A 85 10.60 -16.37 -17.69
CA PRO A 85 11.90 -16.51 -17.02
C PRO A 85 12.89 -15.37 -17.33
N GLU A 86 12.89 -14.85 -18.57
CA GLU A 86 13.77 -13.75 -18.97
C GLU A 86 13.43 -12.44 -18.26
N GLN A 87 12.12 -12.12 -18.17
CA GLN A 87 11.64 -10.92 -17.50
C GLN A 87 12.01 -10.95 -16.01
N TYR A 88 11.74 -12.08 -15.34
CA TYR A 88 12.07 -12.23 -13.92
C TYR A 88 13.59 -12.23 -13.68
N GLY A 89 14.39 -12.91 -14.51
CA GLY A 89 15.85 -12.94 -14.36
C GLY A 89 16.53 -11.57 -14.48
N SER A 90 15.89 -10.60 -15.14
CA SER A 90 16.43 -9.26 -15.34
C SER A 90 16.25 -8.27 -14.17
N GLN A 91 15.41 -8.61 -13.19
CA GLN A 91 15.05 -7.71 -12.08
C GLN A 91 15.10 -8.42 -10.72
N PRO A 92 16.30 -8.71 -10.21
CA PRO A 92 16.47 -9.24 -8.86
C PRO A 92 16.07 -8.18 -7.83
N PHE A 93 15.35 -8.62 -6.80
CA PHE A 93 14.90 -7.81 -5.68
C PHE A 93 15.21 -8.53 -4.38
N VAL A 94 16.11 -7.97 -3.56
CA VAL A 94 16.48 -8.57 -2.27
C VAL A 94 15.58 -8.01 -1.18
N TYR A 95 14.92 -8.89 -0.43
CA TYR A 95 14.08 -8.53 0.71
C TYR A 95 14.37 -9.47 1.88
N ASN A 96 14.75 -8.90 3.02
CA ASN A 96 15.16 -9.64 4.23
C ASN A 96 16.17 -10.77 3.94
N GLY A 97 17.21 -10.47 3.13
CA GLY A 97 18.25 -11.43 2.75
C GLY A 97 17.83 -12.49 1.73
N THR A 98 16.55 -12.52 1.32
CA THR A 98 16.06 -13.43 0.28
C THR A 98 16.01 -12.71 -1.06
N THR A 99 16.56 -13.32 -2.11
CA THR A 99 16.45 -12.78 -3.47
C THR A 99 15.14 -13.25 -4.08
N TYR A 100 14.26 -12.31 -4.32
CA TYR A 100 13.09 -12.45 -5.16
C TYR A 100 13.38 -11.87 -6.54
N TYR A 101 12.45 -12.10 -7.45
CA TYR A 101 12.47 -11.50 -8.77
C TYR A 101 11.13 -10.79 -8.94
N LEU A 102 11.17 -9.50 -9.28
CA LEU A 102 9.99 -8.65 -9.42
C LEU A 102 10.01 -8.00 -10.80
N TYR A 103 9.01 -8.27 -11.62
CA TYR A 103 8.86 -7.57 -12.90
C TYR A 103 7.57 -6.78 -12.90
N HIS A 104 7.61 -5.48 -12.63
CA HIS A 104 6.39 -4.70 -12.36
C HIS A 104 5.70 -4.11 -13.61
N LYS A 105 6.16 -4.48 -14.83
CA LYS A 105 5.68 -3.91 -16.09
C LYS A 105 4.68 -4.85 -16.77
N GLY A 106 3.48 -4.38 -17.06
CA GLY A 106 2.44 -5.18 -17.73
C GLY A 106 1.36 -5.68 -16.77
N ARG A 107 0.20 -6.04 -17.33
CA ARG A 107 -0.98 -6.42 -16.52
C ARG A 107 -0.83 -7.81 -15.91
N GLU A 108 -0.03 -8.67 -16.52
CA GLU A 108 0.22 -10.05 -16.07
C GLU A 108 0.97 -10.08 -14.73
N PHE A 109 1.71 -9.03 -14.41
CA PHE A 109 2.57 -8.94 -13.23
C PHE A 109 1.97 -8.03 -12.15
N TYR A 110 0.65 -8.07 -12.02
CA TYR A 110 -0.10 -7.21 -11.10
C TYR A 110 0.44 -7.26 -9.65
N ILE A 111 0.75 -8.45 -9.13
CA ILE A 111 1.30 -8.63 -7.78
C ILE A 111 2.66 -7.93 -7.62
N ASP A 112 3.51 -8.00 -8.64
CA ASP A 112 4.83 -7.36 -8.62
C ASP A 112 4.69 -5.83 -8.70
N GLY A 113 3.70 -5.35 -9.45
CA GLY A 113 3.26 -3.96 -9.47
C GLY A 113 2.82 -3.46 -8.09
N LEU A 114 2.02 -4.24 -7.36
CA LEU A 114 1.61 -3.89 -6.00
C LEU A 114 2.81 -3.80 -5.05
N ILE A 115 3.74 -4.77 -5.10
CA ILE A 115 4.95 -4.75 -4.27
C ILE A 115 5.77 -3.49 -4.55
N TYR A 116 5.99 -3.17 -5.83
CA TYR A 116 6.76 -1.99 -6.24
C TYR A 116 6.19 -0.68 -5.67
N LYS A 117 4.86 -0.57 -5.63
CA LYS A 117 4.20 0.65 -5.17
C LYS A 117 4.15 0.77 -3.66
N VAL A 118 3.97 -0.35 -2.94
CA VAL A 118 4.12 -0.37 -1.47
C VAL A 118 5.55 0.02 -1.10
N LEU A 119 6.57 -0.46 -1.82
CA LEU A 119 7.97 -0.06 -1.63
C LEU A 119 8.19 1.44 -1.89
N TYR A 120 7.65 1.97 -2.98
CA TYR A 120 7.75 3.39 -3.30
C TYR A 120 7.13 4.25 -2.18
N PHE A 121 5.94 3.89 -1.71
CA PHE A 121 5.26 4.63 -0.66
C PHE A 121 5.98 4.53 0.69
N LYS A 122 6.50 3.34 1.03
CA LYS A 122 7.39 3.15 2.19
C LYS A 122 8.61 4.06 2.10
N LYS A 123 9.27 4.13 0.95
CA LYS A 123 10.44 5.00 0.73
C LYS A 123 10.10 6.48 0.91
N LEU A 124 8.96 6.93 0.39
CA LEU A 124 8.49 8.31 0.64
C LEU A 124 8.34 8.57 2.14
N VAL A 125 7.64 7.70 2.86
CA VAL A 125 7.48 7.83 4.32
C VAL A 125 8.83 7.88 5.03
N GLU A 126 9.81 7.06 4.61
CA GLU A 126 11.17 7.07 5.16
C GLU A 126 11.93 8.37 4.86
N GLU A 127 11.85 8.90 3.64
CA GLU A 127 12.48 10.16 3.26
C GLU A 127 11.94 11.34 4.08
N TYR A 128 10.63 11.37 4.34
CA TYR A 128 10.00 12.36 5.21
C TYR A 128 10.29 12.13 6.71
N ARG A 129 10.88 11.00 7.12
CA ARG A 129 11.35 10.76 8.51
C ARG A 129 12.74 11.33 8.78
N CYS A 130 13.54 11.57 7.73
CA CYS A 130 14.93 12.03 7.84
C CYS A 130 15.08 13.55 7.63
N LYS A 131 13.99 14.27 7.36
CA LYS A 131 13.92 15.73 7.38
C LYS A 131 13.20 16.19 8.64
#